data_AF-A0A6A6QSE5-F1
#
_entry.id   AF-A0A6A6QSE5-F1
#
_cell.length_a   1.000
_cell.length_b   1.000
_cell.length_c   1.000
_cell.angle_alpha   90.00
_cell.angle_beta   90.00
_cell.angle_gamma   90.00
#
_symmetry.space_group_name_H-M   'P 1'
#
loop_
_entity.id
_entity.type
_entity.pdbx_description
1 polymer ?
#
loop_
_entity_poly.entity_id
_entity_poly.type
_entity_poly.pdbx_seq_one_letter_code
_entity_poly.pdbx_strand_id
1 'polypeptide(L)'
;MVHHDDFFPDTPTMVVSFGWLMVLVVAIPVGIIYYGLLSLWFLEAFLILAMISIVLAIIWWYFRVRAAHPTYSANRTNTLIFSVVMGIVACWRLPTVMRSLETKVWQITADDARIMDAPCVAFVQDFNWNAQAPLSTARMPQCFIGNAHPNLPLCSSLDPNTLRSPQVNCDCSDMWPETVEESFIWHNQPYRVLNFCPSMDLFLTRPMAIMILHVFYDFNVSRAELEEDYYTNPLSNVAIYDPSLTLRIAADQNSTRLIPINANGITSISLIPNRRQYLNKNPVYDYTSTPSSIGAQGLVCDVSNTTGTYWKPCTAAVHVQFSTFAGMTTSEVKQMSPSAAIATVGGWFTFPLLFAAWLSGQAIKAKG
;
A
#
# COMPACT_ATOMS: atom_id res chain seq x y z
N MET A 1 -24.05 62.32 47.76
CA MET A 1 -25.05 61.60 46.97
C MET A 1 -24.48 61.44 45.57
N VAL A 2 -23.92 60.27 45.29
CA VAL A 2 -23.43 59.91 43.96
C VAL A 2 -24.44 58.90 43.41
N HIS A 3 -25.07 59.24 42.29
CA HIS A 3 -25.98 58.36 41.58
C HIS A 3 -25.21 57.08 41.18
N HIS A 4 -25.67 55.94 41.70
CA HIS A 4 -25.25 54.62 41.26
C HIS A 4 -26.29 54.14 40.25
N ASP A 5 -26.11 54.56 39.01
CA ASP A 5 -26.74 53.95 37.85
C ASP A 5 -25.61 53.48 36.91
N ASP A 6 -25.89 52.48 36.09
CA ASP A 6 -24.98 51.81 35.13
C ASP A 6 -24.29 50.54 35.62
N PHE A 7 -25.06 49.62 36.21
CA PHE A 7 -24.65 48.20 36.35
C PHE A 7 -25.13 47.32 35.18
N PHE A 8 -25.81 47.89 34.19
CA PHE A 8 -26.15 47.21 32.95
C PHE A 8 -25.24 47.70 31.82
N PRO A 9 -24.80 46.84 30.89
CA PRO A 9 -24.33 47.34 29.60
C PRO A 9 -25.43 48.24 29.05
N ASP A 10 -25.07 49.46 28.63
CA ASP A 10 -26.02 50.44 28.11
C ASP A 10 -27.02 49.73 27.22
N THR A 11 -28.31 49.91 27.49
CA THR A 11 -29.42 49.36 26.70
C THR A 11 -29.15 49.34 25.18
N PRO A 12 -28.51 50.34 24.54
CA PRO A 12 -28.08 50.23 23.14
C PRO A 12 -27.09 49.09 22.84
N THR A 13 -26.11 48.81 23.68
CA THR A 13 -25.13 47.72 23.46
C THR A 13 -25.73 46.33 23.64
N MET A 14 -26.67 46.17 24.58
CA MET A 14 -27.44 44.93 24.70
C MET A 14 -28.43 44.77 23.55
N VAL A 15 -29.08 45.85 23.10
CA VAL A 15 -29.99 45.86 21.94
C VAL A 15 -29.24 45.59 20.64
N VAL A 16 -28.02 46.09 20.46
CA VAL A 16 -27.18 45.78 19.29
C VAL A 16 -26.74 44.32 19.34
N SER A 17 -26.36 43.80 20.51
CA SER A 17 -25.96 42.39 20.68
C SER A 17 -27.14 41.44 20.47
N PHE A 18 -28.32 41.76 21.01
CA PHE A 18 -29.57 41.03 20.75
C PHE A 18 -30.06 41.22 19.31
N GLY A 19 -29.83 42.39 18.72
CA GLY A 19 -30.16 42.71 17.34
C GLY A 19 -29.34 41.87 16.36
N TRP A 20 -28.04 41.71 16.59
CA TRP A 20 -27.18 40.80 15.83
C TRP A 20 -27.55 39.34 16.05
N LEU A 21 -27.92 38.96 17.28
CA LEU A 21 -28.43 37.62 17.58
C LEU A 21 -29.76 37.36 16.84
N MET A 22 -30.67 38.33 16.81
CA MET A 22 -31.94 38.26 16.08
C MET A 22 -31.74 38.25 14.57
N VAL A 23 -30.78 39.03 14.04
CA VAL A 23 -30.40 39.00 12.62
C VAL A 23 -29.84 37.63 12.25
N LEU A 24 -29.01 37.01 13.11
CA LEU A 24 -28.56 35.62 12.90
C LEU A 24 -29.72 34.62 13.01
N VAL A 25 -30.59 34.78 14.00
CA VAL A 25 -31.76 33.90 14.23
C VAL A 25 -32.83 34.05 13.15
N VAL A 26 -32.88 35.17 12.40
CA VAL A 26 -33.82 35.40 11.28
C VAL A 26 -33.19 35.14 9.91
N ALA A 27 -31.93 35.52 9.70
CA ALA A 27 -31.23 35.29 8.42
C ALA A 27 -31.00 33.79 8.17
N ILE A 28 -30.80 33.00 9.22
CA ILE A 28 -30.66 31.55 9.12
C ILE A 28 -31.96 30.88 8.64
N PRO A 29 -33.16 31.12 9.20
CA PRO A 29 -34.42 30.59 8.68
C PRO A 29 -34.81 31.11 7.31
N VAL A 30 -34.49 32.37 6.97
CA VAL A 30 -34.67 32.86 5.59
C VAL A 30 -33.76 32.10 4.62
N GLY A 31 -32.50 31.80 5.02
CA GLY A 31 -31.62 30.89 4.28
C GLY A 31 -32.13 29.44 4.21
N ILE A 32 -32.77 28.93 5.26
CA ILE A 32 -33.39 27.59 5.34
C ILE A 32 -34.57 27.46 4.37
N ILE A 33 -35.39 28.51 4.23
CA ILE A 33 -36.53 28.53 3.30
C ILE A 33 -36.04 28.70 1.86
N TYR A 34 -34.97 29.48 1.64
CA TYR A 34 -34.45 29.76 0.30
C TYR A 34 -33.59 28.64 -0.31
N TYR A 35 -32.90 27.85 0.52
CA TYR A 35 -32.05 26.72 0.09
C TYR A 35 -32.60 25.36 0.54
N GLY A 36 -33.93 25.21 0.46
CA GLY A 36 -34.63 23.98 0.80
C GLY A 36 -33.96 22.75 0.17
N LEU A 37 -33.60 21.80 1.04
CA LEU A 37 -32.89 20.54 0.78
C LEU A 37 -31.40 20.68 0.49
N LEU A 38 -30.59 20.56 1.54
CA LEU A 38 -29.49 19.58 1.70
C LEU A 38 -28.55 20.07 2.81
N SER A 39 -28.49 19.34 3.92
CA SER A 39 -27.25 18.66 4.37
C SER A 39 -27.18 18.48 5.90
N LEU A 40 -26.53 17.39 6.33
CA LEU A 40 -26.18 17.15 7.74
C LEU A 40 -25.53 18.38 8.42
N TRP A 41 -24.83 19.21 7.65
CA TRP A 41 -24.18 20.43 8.11
C TRP A 41 -25.14 21.44 8.76
N PHE A 42 -26.43 21.44 8.37
CA PHE A 42 -27.43 22.33 8.96
C PHE A 42 -27.96 21.82 10.31
N LEU A 43 -28.20 20.51 10.44
CA LEU A 43 -28.55 19.89 11.73
C LEU A 43 -27.39 20.09 12.73
N GLU A 44 -26.17 19.93 12.25
CA GLU A 44 -24.95 20.19 13.01
C GLU A 44 -24.85 21.66 13.45
N ALA A 45 -25.07 22.63 12.55
CA ALA A 45 -25.06 24.05 12.89
C ALA A 45 -26.14 24.40 13.95
N PHE A 46 -27.32 23.79 13.84
CA PHE A 46 -28.39 23.98 14.83
C PHE A 46 -28.03 23.43 16.20
N LEU A 47 -27.42 22.23 16.27
CA LEU A 47 -26.96 21.65 17.53
C LEU A 47 -25.85 22.48 18.18
N ILE A 48 -24.94 23.06 17.40
CA ILE A 48 -23.92 23.99 17.89
C ILE A 48 -24.58 25.24 18.48
N LEU A 49 -25.53 25.86 17.77
CA LEU A 49 -26.24 27.04 18.25
C LEU A 49 -27.09 26.75 19.50
N ALA A 50 -27.66 25.54 19.60
CA ALA A 50 -28.38 25.08 20.79
C ALA A 50 -27.43 24.90 21.99
N MET A 51 -26.27 24.27 21.79
CA MET A 51 -25.23 24.13 22.82
C MET A 51 -24.70 25.49 23.28
N ILE A 52 -24.42 26.40 22.33
CA ILE A 52 -23.99 27.77 22.62
C ILE A 52 -25.05 28.51 23.43
N SER A 53 -26.32 28.42 23.04
CA SER A 53 -27.40 29.12 23.75
C SER A 53 -27.64 28.55 25.16
N ILE A 54 -27.52 27.23 25.37
CA ILE A 54 -27.58 26.61 26.70
C ILE A 54 -26.41 27.09 27.57
N VAL A 55 -25.19 27.11 27.04
CA VAL A 55 -24.01 27.57 27.79
C VAL A 55 -24.11 29.06 28.11
N LEU A 56 -24.56 29.88 27.17
CA LEU A 56 -24.84 31.30 27.41
C LEU A 56 -25.90 31.49 28.50
N ALA A 57 -26.96 30.68 28.51
CA ALA A 57 -28.00 30.71 29.53
C ALA A 57 -27.46 30.30 30.91
N ILE A 58 -26.61 29.27 30.98
CA ILE A 58 -25.95 28.83 32.23
C ILE A 58 -24.99 29.91 32.73
N ILE A 59 -24.19 30.50 31.85
CA ILE A 59 -23.25 31.58 32.20
C ILE A 59 -24.03 32.82 32.67
N TRP A 60 -25.10 33.19 31.97
CA TRP A 60 -25.96 34.30 32.36
C TRP A 60 -26.63 34.05 33.71
N TRP A 61 -27.17 32.84 33.94
CA TRP A 61 -27.74 32.44 35.22
C TRP A 61 -26.70 32.49 36.34
N TYR A 62 -25.50 31.97 36.09
CA TYR A 62 -24.38 31.99 37.04
C TYR A 62 -23.95 33.42 37.41
N PHE A 63 -23.84 34.32 36.43
CA PHE A 63 -23.53 35.73 36.68
C PHE A 63 -24.67 36.46 37.39
N ARG A 64 -25.93 36.13 37.08
CA ARG A 64 -27.11 36.68 37.76
C ARG A 64 -27.18 36.25 39.23
N VAL A 65 -26.84 34.99 39.52
CA VAL A 65 -26.77 34.46 40.90
C VAL A 65 -25.57 35.05 41.66
N ARG A 66 -24.43 35.30 40.98
CA ARG A 66 -23.23 35.95 41.56
C ARG A 66 -23.24 37.48 41.56
N ALA A 67 -24.25 38.14 41.00
CA ALA A 67 -24.41 39.59 41.04
C ALA A 67 -24.53 40.16 42.48
N ALA A 68 -24.59 39.30 43.50
CA ALA A 68 -24.42 39.67 44.90
C ALA A 68 -22.96 40.04 45.30
N HIS A 69 -21.95 39.81 44.46
CA HIS A 69 -20.55 40.20 44.72
C HIS A 69 -19.88 40.86 43.48
N PRO A 70 -19.56 42.17 43.51
CA PRO A 70 -19.23 42.96 42.32
C PRO A 70 -17.72 43.06 42.10
N THR A 71 -17.08 42.05 41.50
CA THR A 71 -15.64 42.15 41.13
C THR A 71 -15.31 41.74 39.70
N TYR A 72 -16.32 41.45 38.86
CA TYR A 72 -16.08 41.07 37.47
C TYR A 72 -16.47 42.18 36.50
N SER A 73 -15.48 42.73 35.77
CA SER A 73 -15.71 43.67 34.69
C SER A 73 -16.35 42.97 33.48
N ALA A 74 -17.33 43.61 32.85
CA ALA A 74 -18.10 43.07 31.73
C ALA A 74 -17.23 42.51 30.58
N ASN A 75 -16.02 43.04 30.40
CA ASN A 75 -15.08 42.58 29.37
C ASN A 75 -14.55 41.16 29.63
N ARG A 76 -14.30 40.77 30.90
CA ARG A 76 -13.86 39.40 31.23
C ARG A 76 -14.94 38.37 30.95
N THR A 77 -16.20 38.75 31.15
CA THR A 77 -17.36 37.89 30.86
C THR A 77 -17.50 37.62 29.37
N ASN A 78 -17.32 38.64 28.52
CA ASN A 78 -17.36 38.47 27.07
C ASN A 78 -16.20 37.62 26.54
N THR A 79 -14.98 37.82 27.06
CA THR A 79 -13.83 36.97 26.71
C THR A 79 -14.08 35.52 27.10
N LEU A 80 -14.61 35.27 28.31
CA LEU A 80 -14.89 33.93 28.80
C LEU A 80 -15.98 33.24 27.97
N ILE A 81 -17.07 33.93 27.69
CA ILE A 81 -18.15 33.43 26.83
C ILE A 81 -17.62 33.05 25.45
N PHE A 82 -16.88 33.95 24.80
CA PHE A 82 -16.33 33.69 23.46
C PHE A 82 -15.35 32.52 23.47
N SER A 83 -14.49 32.43 24.49
CA SER A 83 -13.52 31.34 24.64
C SER A 83 -14.20 29.98 24.83
N VAL A 84 -15.27 29.92 25.62
CA VAL A 84 -16.03 28.68 25.83
C VAL A 84 -16.75 28.26 24.56
N VAL A 85 -17.42 29.19 23.88
CA VAL A 85 -18.10 28.92 22.60
C VAL A 85 -17.12 28.39 21.55
N MET A 86 -15.98 29.05 21.40
CA MET A 86 -14.96 28.64 20.43
C MET A 86 -14.27 27.34 20.84
N GLY A 87 -14.11 27.06 22.14
CA GLY A 87 -13.64 25.78 22.64
C GLY A 87 -14.57 24.62 22.30
N ILE A 88 -15.89 24.83 22.37
CA ILE A 88 -16.89 23.82 21.96
C ILE A 88 -16.81 23.56 20.45
N VAL A 89 -16.72 24.62 19.64
CA VAL A 89 -16.57 24.51 18.18
C VAL A 89 -15.26 23.80 17.82
N ALA A 90 -14.16 24.12 18.51
CA ALA A 90 -12.87 23.47 18.32
C ALA A 90 -12.95 21.98 18.68
N CYS A 91 -13.43 21.60 19.88
CA CYS A 91 -13.56 20.20 20.28
C CYS A 91 -14.43 19.38 19.31
N TRP A 92 -15.43 20.00 18.69
CA TRP A 92 -16.32 19.33 17.77
C TRP A 92 -15.76 19.22 16.33
N ARG A 93 -15.07 20.25 15.82
CA ARG A 93 -14.44 20.22 14.47
C ARG A 93 -13.08 19.57 14.44
N LEU A 94 -12.34 19.58 15.54
CA LEU A 94 -10.97 19.09 15.60
C LEU A 94 -10.83 17.65 15.09
N PRO A 95 -11.69 16.66 15.44
CA PRO A 95 -11.57 15.30 14.91
C PRO A 95 -11.64 15.23 13.38
N THR A 96 -12.52 16.02 12.75
CA THR A 96 -12.66 16.07 11.29
C THR A 96 -11.45 16.71 10.62
N VAL A 97 -10.93 17.79 11.20
CA VAL A 97 -9.74 18.47 10.71
C VAL A 97 -8.51 17.57 10.88
N MET A 98 -8.39 16.87 12.01
CA MET A 98 -7.26 15.98 12.29
C MET A 98 -7.20 14.81 11.29
N ARG A 99 -8.36 14.26 10.87
CA ARG A 99 -8.41 13.28 9.78
C ARG A 99 -7.96 13.85 8.43
N SER A 100 -8.20 15.13 8.18
CA SER A 100 -7.75 15.79 6.93
C SER A 100 -6.23 16.04 6.90
N LEU A 101 -5.55 15.96 8.05
CA LEU A 101 -4.10 16.10 8.16
C LEU A 101 -3.36 14.76 8.03
N GLU A 102 -4.09 13.66 7.93
CA GLU A 102 -3.49 12.35 7.68
C GLU A 102 -2.84 12.33 6.30
N THR A 103 -1.55 12.09 6.26
CA THR A 103 -0.81 11.88 5.02
C THR A 103 -0.48 10.40 4.84
N LYS A 104 -0.33 9.98 3.58
CA LYS A 104 0.11 8.64 3.25
C LYS A 104 1.62 8.55 3.49
N VAL A 105 2.02 7.62 4.36
CA VAL A 105 3.42 7.39 4.71
C VAL A 105 3.73 5.90 4.55
N TRP A 106 4.95 5.59 4.11
CA TRP A 106 5.45 4.23 4.07
C TRP A 106 6.03 3.84 5.43
N GLN A 107 5.47 2.80 6.04
CA GLN A 107 5.98 2.20 7.25
C GLN A 107 6.70 0.89 6.90
N ILE A 108 7.93 0.74 7.38
CA ILE A 108 8.75 -0.45 7.17
C ILE A 108 8.86 -1.18 8.50
N THR A 109 8.51 -2.46 8.51
CA THR A 109 8.57 -3.33 9.68
C THR A 109 9.26 -4.62 9.33
N ALA A 110 10.04 -5.18 10.25
CA ALA A 110 10.57 -6.53 10.08
C ALA A 110 9.41 -7.53 10.23
N ASP A 111 9.36 -8.52 9.35
CA ASP A 111 8.38 -9.60 9.38
C ASP A 111 9.12 -10.93 9.29
N ASP A 112 8.63 -11.93 10.03
CA ASP A 112 9.20 -13.28 10.04
C ASP A 112 8.08 -14.27 9.77
N ALA A 113 7.90 -14.57 8.48
CA ALA A 113 6.89 -15.51 8.04
C ALA A 113 7.31 -16.94 8.40
N ARG A 114 6.40 -17.73 8.96
CA ARG A 114 6.68 -19.15 9.26
C ARG A 114 6.43 -20.07 8.06
N ILE A 115 5.62 -19.61 7.13
CA ILE A 115 5.15 -20.35 5.97
C ILE A 115 5.08 -19.35 4.82
N MET A 116 5.56 -19.77 3.65
CA MET A 116 5.51 -18.98 2.43
C MET A 116 4.86 -19.77 1.30
N ASP A 117 4.08 -19.09 0.48
CA ASP A 117 3.54 -19.69 -0.74
C ASP A 117 4.70 -19.94 -1.72
N ALA A 118 4.63 -21.03 -2.49
CA ALA A 118 5.59 -21.25 -3.55
C ALA A 118 5.42 -20.15 -4.63
N PRO A 119 6.51 -19.50 -5.07
CA PRO A 119 6.41 -18.40 -6.02
C PRO A 119 6.08 -18.90 -7.43
N CYS A 120 5.43 -18.06 -8.24
CA CYS A 120 5.36 -18.30 -9.66
C CYS A 120 6.70 -17.97 -10.33
N VAL A 121 7.04 -18.73 -11.37
CA VAL A 121 8.28 -18.59 -12.12
C VAL A 121 7.97 -18.64 -13.62
N ALA A 122 8.26 -17.55 -14.32
CA ALA A 122 8.09 -17.45 -15.75
C ALA A 122 9.44 -17.48 -16.45
N PHE A 123 9.57 -18.34 -17.45
CA PHE A 123 10.69 -18.34 -18.38
C PHE A 123 10.32 -17.44 -19.55
N VAL A 124 11.11 -16.40 -19.76
CA VAL A 124 10.80 -15.31 -20.67
C VAL A 124 11.89 -15.22 -21.72
N GLN A 125 11.48 -15.22 -22.99
CA GLN A 125 12.36 -15.07 -24.13
C GLN A 125 11.92 -13.86 -24.96
N ASP A 126 12.86 -12.98 -25.29
CA ASP A 126 12.59 -11.87 -26.21
C ASP A 126 12.34 -12.41 -27.62
N PHE A 127 11.21 -12.03 -28.23
CA PHE A 127 10.84 -12.53 -29.55
C PHE A 127 11.81 -12.05 -30.64
N ASN A 128 12.43 -10.88 -30.45
CA ASN A 128 13.27 -10.23 -31.45
C ASN A 128 14.77 -10.47 -31.23
N TRP A 129 15.17 -11.15 -30.15
CA TRP A 129 16.57 -11.36 -29.83
C TRP A 129 17.04 -12.78 -30.15
N ASN A 130 17.77 -12.92 -31.25
CA ASN A 130 18.19 -14.23 -31.77
C ASN A 130 19.30 -14.88 -30.93
N ALA A 131 19.98 -14.13 -30.06
CA ALA A 131 20.96 -14.68 -29.13
C ALA A 131 20.33 -15.51 -27.98
N GLN A 132 19.01 -15.42 -27.78
CA GLN A 132 18.30 -16.25 -26.81
C GLN A 132 17.85 -17.57 -27.43
N ALA A 133 18.04 -18.67 -26.68
CA ALA A 133 17.56 -19.96 -27.16
C ALA A 133 16.02 -20.02 -27.11
N PRO A 134 15.37 -20.53 -28.17
CA PRO A 134 13.93 -20.65 -28.20
C PRO A 134 13.44 -21.71 -27.21
N LEU A 135 12.40 -21.39 -26.44
CA LEU A 135 11.74 -22.36 -25.58
C LEU A 135 11.23 -23.53 -26.42
N SER A 136 11.62 -24.76 -26.06
CA SER A 136 11.23 -25.95 -26.80
C SER A 136 9.79 -26.31 -26.48
N THR A 137 8.99 -26.54 -27.53
CA THR A 137 7.63 -27.11 -27.42
C THR A 137 7.61 -28.62 -27.60
N ALA A 138 8.73 -29.21 -28.05
CA ALA A 138 8.83 -30.64 -28.33
C ALA A 138 8.99 -31.50 -27.06
N ARG A 139 9.41 -30.88 -25.94
CA ARG A 139 9.66 -31.58 -24.67
C ARG A 139 8.96 -30.85 -23.54
N MET A 140 8.19 -31.60 -22.76
CA MET A 140 7.53 -31.05 -21.59
C MET A 140 8.56 -30.65 -20.53
N PRO A 141 8.41 -29.46 -19.91
CA PRO A 141 9.22 -29.07 -18.77
C PRO A 141 8.97 -29.99 -17.57
N GLN A 142 9.90 -30.01 -16.62
CA GLN A 142 9.78 -30.80 -15.39
C GLN A 142 9.85 -29.89 -14.17
N CYS A 143 9.18 -30.28 -13.08
CA CYS A 143 9.23 -29.57 -11.82
C CYS A 143 9.30 -30.54 -10.65
N PHE A 144 10.17 -30.26 -9.69
CA PHE A 144 10.28 -31.01 -8.45
C PHE A 144 10.34 -30.08 -7.25
N ILE A 145 9.64 -30.43 -6.17
CA ILE A 145 9.84 -29.83 -4.85
C ILE A 145 10.77 -30.72 -4.04
N GLY A 146 11.80 -30.15 -3.44
CA GLY A 146 12.81 -30.86 -2.69
C GLY A 146 13.80 -31.58 -3.60
N ASN A 147 13.83 -32.92 -3.53
CA ASN A 147 14.75 -33.75 -4.31
C ASN A 147 14.19 -34.02 -5.71
N ALA A 148 15.00 -33.84 -6.75
CA ALA A 148 14.63 -34.24 -8.11
C ALA A 148 14.69 -35.77 -8.27
N HIS A 149 13.54 -36.43 -8.38
CA HIS A 149 13.48 -37.86 -8.63
C HIS A 149 12.29 -38.22 -9.56
N PRO A 150 12.49 -39.02 -10.62
CA PRO A 150 11.48 -39.29 -11.65
C PRO A 150 10.24 -40.09 -11.20
N ASN A 151 10.19 -40.55 -9.95
CA ASN A 151 9.13 -41.43 -9.44
C ASN A 151 8.39 -40.81 -8.26
N LEU A 152 8.43 -39.47 -8.13
CA LEU A 152 7.72 -38.79 -7.06
C LEU A 152 6.22 -38.72 -7.38
N PRO A 153 5.36 -38.77 -6.36
CA PRO A 153 3.93 -38.52 -6.54
C PRO A 153 3.71 -37.08 -7.00
N LEU A 154 2.65 -36.85 -7.78
CA LEU A 154 2.26 -35.51 -8.20
C LEU A 154 1.89 -34.66 -6.99
N CYS A 155 2.31 -33.39 -6.96
CA CYS A 155 2.00 -32.49 -5.85
C CYS A 155 0.48 -32.29 -5.69
N SER A 156 -0.29 -32.28 -6.78
CA SER A 156 -1.77 -32.22 -6.74
C SER A 156 -2.43 -33.45 -6.15
N SER A 157 -1.74 -34.60 -6.15
CA SER A 157 -2.27 -35.86 -5.63
C SER A 157 -2.08 -36.01 -4.11
N LEU A 158 -1.24 -35.17 -3.51
CA LEU A 158 -0.93 -35.21 -2.09
C LEU A 158 -1.99 -34.47 -1.26
N ASP A 159 -2.21 -34.95 -0.04
CA ASP A 159 -3.11 -34.25 0.88
C ASP A 159 -2.48 -32.93 1.38
N PRO A 160 -3.29 -31.91 1.71
CA PRO A 160 -2.79 -30.61 2.16
C PRO A 160 -1.89 -30.66 3.41
N ASN A 161 -2.04 -31.66 4.28
CA ASN A 161 -1.17 -31.77 5.47
C ASN A 161 0.21 -32.29 5.09
N THR A 162 0.29 -33.23 4.15
CA THR A 162 1.56 -33.72 3.60
C THR A 162 2.28 -32.64 2.79
N LEU A 163 1.56 -31.81 2.03
CA LEU A 163 2.14 -30.66 1.33
C LEU A 163 2.76 -29.62 2.28
N ARG A 164 2.21 -29.48 3.50
CA ARG A 164 2.76 -28.60 4.54
C ARG A 164 3.92 -29.24 5.30
N SER A 165 4.23 -30.51 5.05
CA SER A 165 5.32 -31.19 5.73
C SER A 165 6.65 -30.55 5.36
N PRO A 166 7.55 -30.32 6.34
CA PRO A 166 8.86 -29.76 6.08
C PRO A 166 9.66 -30.55 5.04
N GLN A 167 9.48 -31.87 4.96
CA GLN A 167 10.22 -32.79 4.08
C GLN A 167 9.43 -33.21 2.83
N VAL A 168 8.48 -32.39 2.37
CA VAL A 168 7.71 -32.71 1.16
C VAL A 168 8.65 -32.87 -0.03
N ASN A 169 8.50 -33.98 -0.74
CA ASN A 169 9.08 -34.20 -2.06
C ASN A 169 7.96 -34.63 -3.00
N CYS A 170 7.75 -33.88 -4.07
CA CYS A 170 6.71 -34.17 -5.04
C CYS A 170 7.07 -33.65 -6.43
N ASP A 171 6.44 -34.23 -7.43
CA ASP A 171 6.53 -33.81 -8.83
C ASP A 171 5.45 -32.75 -9.09
N CYS A 172 5.85 -31.54 -9.44
CA CYS A 172 4.95 -30.42 -9.76
C CYS A 172 4.77 -30.23 -11.26
N SER A 173 5.14 -31.22 -12.08
CA SER A 173 5.11 -31.10 -13.55
C SER A 173 3.70 -30.96 -14.11
N ASP A 174 2.68 -31.35 -13.35
CA ASP A 174 1.26 -31.18 -13.68
C ASP A 174 0.77 -29.73 -13.58
N MET A 175 1.58 -28.83 -13.03
CA MET A 175 1.25 -27.40 -12.88
C MET A 175 1.80 -26.53 -14.03
N TRP A 176 2.49 -27.12 -15.02
CA TRP A 176 2.91 -26.40 -16.21
C TRP A 176 1.75 -26.21 -17.19
N PRO A 177 1.71 -25.06 -17.90
CA PRO A 177 0.80 -24.89 -19.03
C PRO A 177 1.22 -25.79 -20.19
N GLU A 178 0.23 -26.21 -20.98
CA GLU A 178 0.45 -27.07 -22.16
C GLU A 178 1.14 -26.32 -23.32
N THR A 179 1.10 -24.99 -23.32
CA THR A 179 1.59 -24.16 -24.43
C THR A 179 2.44 -22.98 -23.94
N VAL A 180 3.35 -22.55 -24.82
CA VAL A 180 4.12 -21.32 -24.65
C VAL A 180 3.26 -20.14 -25.12
N GLU A 181 3.14 -19.10 -24.29
CA GLU A 181 2.45 -17.86 -24.65
C GLU A 181 3.37 -17.01 -25.54
N GLU A 182 3.00 -16.74 -26.79
CA GLU A 182 3.84 -16.01 -27.74
C GLU A 182 3.56 -14.51 -27.85
N SER A 183 2.48 -14.03 -27.22
CA SER A 183 1.97 -12.65 -27.36
C SER A 183 2.08 -11.82 -26.08
N PHE A 184 2.95 -12.22 -25.15
CA PHE A 184 3.17 -11.47 -23.92
C PHE A 184 3.91 -10.16 -24.24
N ILE A 185 3.41 -9.04 -23.70
CA ILE A 185 4.05 -7.73 -23.90
C ILE A 185 4.53 -7.23 -22.56
N TRP A 186 5.84 -6.99 -22.44
CA TRP A 186 6.48 -6.39 -21.26
C TRP A 186 7.22 -5.13 -21.70
N HIS A 187 6.91 -3.98 -21.11
CA HIS A 187 7.54 -2.70 -21.44
C HIS A 187 7.53 -2.39 -22.96
N ASN A 188 6.38 -2.65 -23.61
CA ASN A 188 6.17 -2.48 -25.05
C ASN A 188 7.06 -3.37 -25.95
N GLN A 189 7.67 -4.42 -25.42
CA GLN A 189 8.41 -5.42 -26.20
C GLN A 189 7.68 -6.77 -26.16
N PRO A 190 7.62 -7.51 -27.30
CA PRO A 190 7.01 -8.82 -27.36
C PRO A 190 7.96 -9.90 -26.81
N TYR A 191 7.41 -10.79 -25.99
CA TYR A 191 8.11 -11.92 -25.41
C TYR A 191 7.32 -13.21 -25.59
N ARG A 192 8.06 -14.32 -25.67
CA ARG A 192 7.52 -15.67 -25.46
C ARG A 192 7.69 -16.06 -24.01
N VAL A 193 6.66 -16.65 -23.42
CA VAL A 193 6.62 -16.96 -22.01
C VAL A 193 6.15 -18.39 -21.78
N LEU A 194 6.90 -19.12 -20.96
CA LEU A 194 6.45 -20.36 -20.35
C LEU A 194 6.32 -20.11 -18.84
N ASN A 195 5.08 -20.06 -18.37
CA ASN A 195 4.78 -19.63 -17.01
C ASN A 195 4.44 -20.81 -16.09
N PHE A 196 5.29 -21.08 -15.10
CA PHE A 196 5.01 -22.04 -14.04
C PHE A 196 4.39 -21.32 -12.84
N CYS A 197 3.16 -21.68 -12.49
CA CYS A 197 2.52 -21.20 -11.27
C CYS A 197 2.03 -22.38 -10.43
N PRO A 198 2.57 -22.57 -9.22
CA PRO A 198 2.12 -23.64 -8.36
C PRO A 198 0.70 -23.36 -7.83
N SER A 199 0.00 -24.41 -7.43
CA SER A 199 -1.29 -24.27 -6.75
C SER A 199 -1.14 -23.46 -5.45
N MET A 200 -2.17 -22.69 -5.10
CA MET A 200 -2.20 -21.89 -3.85
C MET A 200 -2.06 -22.74 -2.57
N ASP A 201 -2.23 -24.06 -2.65
CA ASP A 201 -2.06 -24.99 -1.53
C ASP A 201 -0.61 -25.49 -1.34
N LEU A 202 0.31 -25.11 -2.23
CA LEU A 202 1.72 -25.49 -2.15
C LEU A 202 2.49 -24.46 -1.32
N PHE A 203 2.81 -24.85 -0.08
CA PHE A 203 3.52 -24.01 0.87
C PHE A 203 4.93 -24.51 1.14
N LEU A 204 5.88 -23.58 1.26
CA LEU A 204 7.21 -23.82 1.77
C LEU A 204 7.22 -23.47 3.27
N THR A 205 7.43 -24.48 4.11
CA THR A 205 7.41 -24.34 5.58
C THR A 205 8.80 -24.20 6.19
N ARG A 206 9.85 -24.23 5.37
CA ARG A 206 11.23 -24.06 5.81
C ARG A 206 12.01 -23.17 4.83
N PRO A 207 12.89 -22.29 5.34
CA PRO A 207 13.94 -21.69 4.53
C PRO A 207 14.77 -22.79 3.86
N MET A 208 15.33 -22.47 2.69
CA MET A 208 16.14 -23.34 1.84
C MET A 208 15.38 -24.55 1.27
N ALA A 209 14.06 -24.60 1.37
CA ALA A 209 13.28 -25.52 0.55
C ALA A 209 13.48 -25.16 -0.93
N ILE A 210 13.86 -26.15 -1.74
CA ILE A 210 14.24 -25.96 -3.14
C ILE A 210 13.07 -26.38 -4.03
N MET A 211 12.74 -25.53 -4.99
CA MET A 211 11.92 -25.86 -6.15
C MET A 211 12.85 -25.94 -7.36
N ILE A 212 12.86 -27.09 -8.02
CA ILE A 212 13.72 -27.40 -9.16
C ILE A 212 12.87 -27.40 -10.43
N LEU A 213 13.13 -26.45 -11.33
CA LEU A 213 12.43 -26.30 -12.60
C LEU A 213 13.38 -26.66 -13.74
N HIS A 214 13.04 -27.66 -14.54
CA HIS A 214 13.79 -28.00 -15.75
C HIS A 214 13.04 -27.55 -16.99
N VAL A 215 13.71 -26.74 -17.81
CA VAL A 215 13.15 -26.23 -19.07
C VAL A 215 14.10 -26.55 -20.21
N PHE A 216 13.53 -26.82 -21.38
CA PHE A 216 14.26 -27.23 -22.58
C PHE A 216 14.23 -26.13 -23.64
N TYR A 217 15.31 -26.01 -24.39
CA TYR A 217 15.44 -25.01 -25.46
C TYR A 217 16.01 -25.60 -26.74
N ASP A 218 15.52 -25.12 -27.88
CA ASP A 218 15.91 -25.57 -29.21
C ASP A 218 16.97 -24.63 -29.83
N PHE A 219 18.17 -24.63 -29.26
CA PHE A 219 19.25 -23.73 -29.70
C PHE A 219 19.96 -24.25 -30.96
N ASN A 220 20.06 -23.39 -31.98
CA ASN A 220 20.76 -23.68 -33.23
C ASN A 220 22.08 -22.93 -33.27
N VAL A 221 23.19 -23.66 -33.07
CA VAL A 221 24.53 -23.07 -32.98
C VAL A 221 24.94 -22.43 -34.31
N SER A 222 24.70 -23.09 -35.44
CA SER A 222 25.06 -22.57 -36.77
C SER A 222 24.35 -21.25 -37.08
N ARG A 223 23.09 -21.10 -36.66
CA ARG A 223 22.34 -19.85 -36.83
C ARG A 223 22.87 -18.75 -35.92
N ALA A 224 23.15 -19.06 -34.65
CA ALA A 224 23.70 -18.10 -33.70
C ALA A 224 25.09 -17.59 -34.13
N GLU A 225 25.93 -18.45 -34.70
CA GLU A 225 27.25 -18.07 -35.25
C GLU A 225 27.12 -17.09 -36.42
N LEU A 226 26.16 -17.32 -37.32
CA LEU A 226 25.97 -16.47 -38.50
C LEU A 226 25.33 -15.11 -38.19
N GLU A 227 24.46 -15.04 -37.17
CA GLU A 227 23.64 -13.85 -36.90
C GLU A 227 24.20 -12.96 -35.78
N GLU A 228 24.89 -13.52 -34.78
CA GLU A 228 25.19 -12.81 -33.52
C GLU A 228 26.65 -12.96 -33.03
N ASP A 229 27.53 -13.67 -33.76
CA ASP A 229 28.94 -13.92 -33.38
C ASP A 229 29.13 -14.57 -31.97
N TYR A 230 28.10 -15.22 -31.41
CA TYR A 230 28.13 -15.87 -30.08
C TYR A 230 28.16 -17.39 -30.18
N TYR A 231 29.17 -18.02 -29.55
CA TYR A 231 29.53 -19.40 -29.85
C TYR A 231 28.92 -20.49 -28.95
N THR A 232 28.56 -20.22 -27.68
CA THR A 232 28.43 -21.34 -26.71
C THR A 232 27.53 -21.16 -25.49
N ASN A 233 27.00 -19.97 -25.20
CA ASN A 233 26.23 -19.72 -23.98
C ASN A 233 24.84 -19.19 -24.30
N PRO A 234 23.89 -20.08 -24.63
CA PRO A 234 22.52 -19.65 -24.88
C PRO A 234 21.94 -18.97 -23.64
N LEU A 235 21.28 -17.83 -23.83
CA LEU A 235 20.68 -17.06 -22.76
C LEU A 235 19.16 -17.22 -22.73
N SER A 236 18.59 -17.11 -21.55
CA SER A 236 17.15 -16.95 -21.33
C SER A 236 16.93 -16.04 -20.12
N ASN A 237 15.71 -15.53 -19.93
CA ASN A 237 15.36 -14.76 -18.74
C ASN A 237 14.37 -15.54 -17.88
N VAL A 238 14.42 -15.29 -16.58
CA VAL A 238 13.43 -15.77 -15.61
C VAL A 238 12.83 -14.59 -14.88
N ALA A 239 11.51 -14.59 -14.71
CA ALA A 239 10.79 -13.67 -13.86
C ALA A 239 10.14 -14.45 -12.71
N ILE A 240 10.27 -13.96 -11.48
CA ILE A 240 9.71 -14.59 -10.28
C ILE A 240 8.76 -13.61 -9.64
N TYR A 241 7.56 -14.07 -9.30
CA TYR A 241 6.51 -13.19 -8.80
C TYR A 241 5.53 -13.90 -7.88
N ASP A 242 4.73 -13.11 -7.16
CA ASP A 242 3.77 -13.59 -6.18
C ASP A 242 2.59 -14.34 -6.84
N PRO A 243 2.19 -15.52 -6.34
CA PRO A 243 1.13 -16.33 -6.94
C PRO A 243 -0.26 -15.67 -6.90
N SER A 244 -0.47 -14.65 -6.07
CA SER A 244 -1.71 -13.86 -6.07
C SER A 244 -1.85 -12.91 -7.27
N LEU A 245 -0.79 -12.73 -8.06
CA LEU A 245 -0.77 -11.89 -9.25
C LEU A 245 -0.66 -12.72 -10.53
N THR A 246 -1.04 -12.12 -11.66
CA THR A 246 -0.63 -12.63 -12.98
C THR A 246 0.70 -12.01 -13.38
N LEU A 247 1.47 -12.67 -14.25
CA LEU A 247 2.75 -12.15 -14.74
C LEU A 247 2.61 -10.73 -15.32
N ARG A 248 1.52 -10.46 -16.07
CA ARG A 248 1.24 -9.13 -16.62
C ARG A 248 1.09 -8.06 -15.53
N ILE A 249 0.29 -8.35 -14.50
CA ILE A 249 0.08 -7.41 -13.39
C ILE A 249 1.38 -7.22 -12.61
N ALA A 250 2.15 -8.29 -12.40
CA ALA A 250 3.42 -8.21 -11.70
C ALA A 250 4.46 -7.36 -12.47
N ALA A 251 4.50 -7.52 -13.80
CA ALA A 251 5.33 -6.73 -14.70
C ALA A 251 4.93 -5.25 -14.68
N ASP A 252 3.64 -4.95 -14.81
CA ASP A 252 3.12 -3.56 -14.82
C ASP A 252 3.35 -2.84 -13.48
N GLN A 253 3.33 -3.57 -12.36
CA GLN A 253 3.54 -3.02 -11.02
C GLN A 253 5.00 -3.01 -10.57
N ASN A 254 5.94 -3.45 -11.43
CA ASN A 254 7.35 -3.64 -11.10
C ASN A 254 7.56 -4.48 -9.82
N SER A 255 6.71 -5.48 -9.58
CA SER A 255 6.89 -6.47 -8.49
C SER A 255 7.72 -7.68 -8.94
N THR A 256 8.04 -7.75 -10.23
CA THR A 256 8.95 -8.74 -10.81
C THR A 256 9.92 -8.09 -11.80
N ARG A 257 10.99 -8.81 -12.13
CA ARG A 257 12.06 -8.36 -13.02
C ARG A 257 12.61 -9.54 -13.81
N LEU A 258 13.14 -9.25 -14.99
CA LEU A 258 13.87 -10.23 -15.79
C LEU A 258 15.25 -10.52 -15.17
N ILE A 259 15.50 -11.79 -14.90
CA ILE A 259 16.77 -12.30 -14.36
C ILE A 259 17.41 -13.13 -15.46
N PRO A 260 18.57 -12.73 -16.02
CA PRO A 260 19.24 -13.52 -17.03
C PRO A 260 19.77 -14.82 -16.44
N ILE A 261 19.59 -15.90 -17.19
CA ILE A 261 20.05 -17.25 -16.85
C ILE A 261 20.77 -17.89 -18.04
N ASN A 262 21.64 -18.86 -17.76
CA ASN A 262 22.17 -19.72 -18.80
C ASN A 262 21.12 -20.78 -19.17
N ALA A 263 20.72 -20.81 -20.45
CA ALA A 263 19.73 -21.75 -20.98
C ALA A 263 20.30 -23.17 -21.19
N ASN A 264 21.59 -23.37 -20.98
CA ASN A 264 22.28 -24.65 -20.98
C ASN A 264 23.15 -24.79 -19.72
N GLY A 265 22.53 -25.05 -18.57
CA GLY A 265 23.24 -25.10 -17.30
C GLY A 265 22.33 -25.17 -16.09
N ILE A 266 22.91 -24.88 -14.93
CA ILE A 266 22.20 -24.85 -13.65
C ILE A 266 22.24 -23.42 -13.13
N THR A 267 21.09 -22.88 -12.76
CA THR A 267 20.97 -21.58 -12.12
C THR A 267 20.31 -21.72 -10.76
N SER A 268 20.99 -21.32 -9.70
CA SER A 268 20.40 -21.17 -8.38
C SER A 268 19.92 -19.74 -8.18
N ILE A 269 18.68 -19.54 -7.76
CA ILE A 269 18.10 -18.25 -7.44
C ILE A 269 17.64 -18.27 -5.99
N SER A 270 18.34 -17.52 -5.15
CA SER A 270 17.93 -17.32 -3.76
C SER A 270 17.00 -16.12 -3.65
N LEU A 271 15.89 -16.29 -2.94
CA LEU A 271 14.84 -15.29 -2.75
C LEU A 271 14.80 -14.80 -1.30
N ILE A 272 14.64 -13.48 -1.15
CA ILE A 272 14.26 -12.84 0.11
C ILE A 272 12.91 -12.15 -0.13
N PRO A 273 11.87 -12.54 0.59
CA PRO A 273 10.53 -11.97 0.42
C PRO A 273 10.43 -10.60 1.10
N ASN A 274 9.84 -9.64 0.41
CA ASN A 274 9.44 -8.36 0.99
C ASN A 274 7.96 -8.16 0.74
N ARG A 275 7.18 -8.03 1.80
CA ARG A 275 5.73 -7.85 1.68
C ARG A 275 5.43 -6.38 1.42
N ARG A 276 4.64 -6.11 0.40
CA ARG A 276 4.19 -4.76 0.04
C ARG A 276 2.68 -4.68 0.23
N GLN A 277 2.22 -3.71 1.00
CA GLN A 277 0.81 -3.49 1.28
C GLN A 277 0.43 -2.03 0.99
N TYR A 278 -0.36 -1.82 -0.06
CA TYR A 278 -0.95 -0.50 -0.34
C TYR A 278 -2.26 -0.32 0.42
N LEU A 279 -2.69 0.93 0.59
CA LEU A 279 -3.98 1.22 1.20
C LEU A 279 -5.10 0.67 0.31
N ASN A 280 -6.02 -0.11 0.90
CA ASN A 280 -7.15 -0.76 0.21
C ASN A 280 -6.78 -1.77 -0.88
N LYS A 281 -5.54 -2.30 -0.88
CA LYS A 281 -5.16 -3.42 -1.76
C LYS A 281 -4.72 -4.62 -0.93
N ASN A 282 -4.82 -5.80 -1.54
CA ASN A 282 -4.26 -7.01 -0.96
C ASN A 282 -2.73 -6.89 -0.89
N PRO A 283 -2.11 -7.43 0.16
CA PRO A 283 -0.66 -7.49 0.26
C PRO A 283 -0.10 -8.45 -0.79
N VAL A 284 1.07 -8.11 -1.32
CA VAL A 284 1.79 -8.89 -2.35
C VAL A 284 3.25 -9.00 -1.92
N TYR A 285 3.92 -10.12 -2.20
CA TYR A 285 5.36 -10.25 -2.03
C TYR A 285 6.14 -9.81 -3.26
N ASP A 286 7.14 -8.95 -3.03
CA ASP A 286 8.23 -8.73 -3.96
C ASP A 286 9.42 -9.59 -3.54
N TYR A 287 10.03 -10.28 -4.50
CA TYR A 287 11.18 -11.12 -4.21
C TYR A 287 12.49 -10.44 -4.58
N THR A 288 13.32 -10.15 -3.59
CA THR A 288 14.73 -9.81 -3.85
C THR A 288 15.46 -11.09 -4.23
N SER A 289 15.86 -11.19 -5.49
CA SER A 289 16.53 -12.36 -6.04
C SER A 289 18.04 -12.17 -6.16
N THR A 290 18.80 -13.24 -5.86
CA THR A 290 20.25 -13.34 -6.10
C THR A 290 20.53 -14.56 -6.96
N PRO A 291 20.70 -14.41 -8.29
CA PRO A 291 21.00 -15.51 -9.20
C PRO A 291 22.47 -15.89 -9.16
N SER A 292 22.75 -17.17 -9.33
CA SER A 292 24.08 -17.74 -9.56
C SER A 292 23.94 -18.83 -10.62
N SER A 293 24.61 -18.67 -11.76
CA SER A 293 24.48 -19.56 -12.91
C SER A 293 25.81 -20.20 -13.26
N ILE A 294 25.78 -21.49 -13.55
CA ILE A 294 26.91 -22.29 -14.02
C ILE A 294 26.48 -22.95 -15.32
N GLY A 295 27.15 -22.60 -16.42
CA GLY A 295 26.92 -23.24 -17.72
C GLY A 295 27.39 -24.69 -17.74
N ALA A 296 26.75 -25.52 -18.57
CA ALA A 296 27.17 -26.90 -18.78
C ALA A 296 28.55 -26.93 -19.44
N GLN A 297 29.51 -27.63 -18.81
CA GLN A 297 30.85 -27.81 -19.37
C GLN A 297 30.88 -29.04 -20.27
N GLY A 298 31.31 -28.88 -21.52
CA GLY A 298 31.53 -29.98 -22.47
C GLY A 298 30.27 -30.58 -23.12
N LEU A 299 29.07 -30.09 -22.79
CA LEU A 299 27.82 -30.42 -23.46
C LEU A 299 27.41 -29.25 -24.37
N VAL A 300 27.77 -29.35 -25.64
CA VAL A 300 27.21 -28.47 -26.68
C VAL A 300 25.81 -28.99 -26.99
N CYS A 301 24.80 -28.22 -26.58
CA CYS A 301 23.44 -28.44 -27.06
C CYS A 301 23.31 -27.79 -28.44
N ASP A 302 22.86 -28.57 -29.41
CA ASP A 302 22.66 -28.09 -30.77
C ASP A 302 21.56 -28.88 -31.46
N VAL A 303 20.51 -28.19 -31.89
CA VAL A 303 19.43 -28.79 -32.68
C VAL A 303 19.67 -28.66 -34.20
N SER A 304 20.77 -28.02 -34.64
CA SER A 304 21.07 -27.77 -36.05
C SER A 304 21.37 -29.04 -36.85
N ASN A 305 21.93 -30.07 -36.21
CA ASN A 305 22.37 -31.30 -36.86
C ASN A 305 21.66 -32.53 -36.28
N THR A 306 20.61 -32.99 -36.97
CA THR A 306 19.79 -34.17 -36.63
C THR A 306 20.52 -35.51 -36.73
N THR A 307 21.76 -35.52 -37.23
CA THR A 307 22.57 -36.74 -37.46
C THR A 307 23.81 -36.84 -36.59
N GLY A 308 24.12 -35.80 -35.80
CA GLY A 308 25.30 -35.77 -34.94
C GLY A 308 25.05 -36.39 -33.55
N THR A 309 26.11 -36.88 -32.91
CA THR A 309 26.10 -37.38 -31.51
C THR A 309 25.73 -36.33 -30.46
N TYR A 310 25.64 -35.05 -30.85
CA TYR A 310 25.34 -33.91 -29.98
C TYR A 310 23.94 -33.30 -30.23
N TRP A 311 23.06 -34.01 -30.96
CA TRP A 311 21.67 -33.60 -31.15
C TRP A 311 20.88 -33.72 -29.84
N LYS A 312 20.91 -32.68 -29.01
CA LYS A 312 20.12 -32.59 -27.79
C LYS A 312 19.66 -31.15 -27.57
N PRO A 313 18.39 -30.92 -27.15
CA PRO A 313 17.94 -29.61 -26.74
C PRO A 313 18.76 -29.14 -25.54
N CYS A 314 19.00 -27.83 -25.44
CA CYS A 314 19.61 -27.26 -24.25
C CYS A 314 18.68 -27.46 -23.07
N THR A 315 19.25 -27.66 -21.89
CA THR A 315 18.48 -27.84 -20.66
C THR A 315 18.96 -26.84 -19.63
N ALA A 316 18.02 -26.08 -19.07
CA ALA A 316 18.27 -25.24 -17.91
C ALA A 316 17.59 -25.84 -16.69
N ALA A 317 18.36 -26.09 -15.64
CA ALA A 317 17.81 -26.41 -14.32
C ALA A 317 17.85 -25.16 -13.44
N VAL A 318 16.69 -24.65 -13.05
CA VAL A 318 16.56 -23.46 -12.21
C VAL A 318 16.11 -23.90 -10.81
N HIS A 319 17.00 -23.71 -9.84
CA HIS A 319 16.77 -24.01 -8.44
C HIS A 319 16.32 -22.72 -7.74
N VAL A 320 15.04 -22.63 -7.41
CA VAL A 320 14.46 -21.49 -6.70
C VAL A 320 14.31 -21.87 -5.23
N GLN A 321 14.86 -21.04 -4.35
CA GLN A 321 14.77 -21.27 -2.90
C GLN A 321 14.66 -19.96 -2.14
N PHE A 322 14.00 -19.97 -0.99
CA PHE A 322 14.06 -18.85 -0.05
C PHE A 322 15.30 -18.97 0.82
N SER A 323 16.18 -17.96 0.81
CA SER A 323 17.35 -17.96 1.71
C SER A 323 16.93 -17.78 3.17
N THR A 324 15.87 -17.01 3.39
CA THR A 324 15.23 -16.76 4.67
C THR A 324 13.76 -16.41 4.45
N PHE A 325 12.92 -16.63 5.45
CA PHE A 325 11.56 -16.08 5.51
C PHE A 325 11.50 -14.76 6.27
N ALA A 326 12.60 -14.35 6.91
CA ALA A 326 12.73 -13.03 7.51
C ALA A 326 12.81 -11.99 6.39
N GLY A 327 11.75 -11.20 6.27
CA GLY A 327 11.56 -10.18 5.26
C GLY A 327 11.29 -8.81 5.86
N MET A 328 11.01 -7.85 4.98
CA MET A 328 10.47 -6.56 5.38
C MET A 328 9.03 -6.41 4.88
N THR A 329 8.14 -5.93 5.74
CA THR A 329 6.81 -5.49 5.36
C THR A 329 6.81 -3.98 5.18
N THR A 330 6.52 -3.54 3.97
CA THR A 330 6.34 -2.15 3.56
C THR A 330 4.85 -1.86 3.41
N SER A 331 4.28 -1.13 4.36
CA SER A 331 2.85 -0.82 4.38
C SER A 331 2.61 0.68 4.19
N GLU A 332 1.72 1.03 3.28
CA GLU A 332 1.19 2.39 3.15
C GLU A 332 0.15 2.61 4.26
N VAL A 333 0.48 3.47 5.22
CA VAL A 333 -0.40 3.83 6.33
C VAL A 333 -0.78 5.30 6.26
N LYS A 334 -1.94 5.62 6.82
CA LYS A 334 -2.32 7.01 7.09
C LYS A 334 -1.74 7.42 8.44
N GLN A 335 -0.83 8.37 8.43
CA GLN A 335 -0.21 8.89 9.64
C GLN A 335 -0.30 10.41 9.65
N MET A 336 -0.54 10.96 10.83
CA MET A 336 -0.52 12.40 11.05
C MET A 336 0.81 12.78 11.70
N SER A 337 1.46 13.82 11.17
CA SER A 337 2.66 14.36 11.80
C SER A 337 2.33 15.00 13.16
N PRO A 338 3.07 14.70 14.25
CA PRO A 338 2.87 15.34 15.55
C PRO A 338 2.98 16.87 15.48
N SER A 339 3.87 17.41 14.64
CA SER A 339 4.03 18.86 14.49
C SER A 339 2.82 19.49 13.81
N ALA A 340 2.26 18.85 12.78
CA ALA A 340 1.05 19.31 12.10
C ALA A 340 -0.16 19.25 13.04
N ALA A 341 -0.29 18.15 13.80
CA ALA A 341 -1.31 17.99 14.83
C ALA A 341 -1.27 19.14 15.86
N ILE A 342 -0.10 19.38 16.46
CA ILE A 342 0.09 20.43 17.47
C ILE A 342 -0.15 21.82 16.90
N ALA A 343 0.37 22.11 15.69
CA ALA A 343 0.16 23.39 15.04
C ALA A 343 -1.31 23.66 14.75
N THR A 344 -2.06 22.66 14.28
CA THR A 344 -3.49 22.80 14.01
C THR A 344 -4.28 22.95 15.31
N VAL A 345 -4.08 22.07 16.29
CA VAL A 345 -4.72 22.20 17.62
C VAL A 345 -4.41 23.58 18.22
N GLY A 346 -3.14 23.98 18.24
CA GLY A 346 -2.68 25.27 18.73
C GLY A 346 -3.34 26.44 18.01
N GLY A 347 -3.47 26.38 16.68
CA GLY A 347 -4.16 27.41 15.89
C GLY A 347 -5.63 27.55 16.25
N TRP A 348 -6.35 26.43 16.39
CA TRP A 348 -7.77 26.41 16.75
C TRP A 348 -8.05 26.96 18.15
N PHE A 349 -7.14 26.80 19.11
CA PHE A 349 -7.30 27.35 20.46
C PHE A 349 -6.72 28.76 20.63
N THR A 350 -5.60 29.07 19.98
CA THR A 350 -4.88 30.35 20.19
C THR A 350 -5.53 31.50 19.43
N PHE A 351 -5.98 31.29 18.19
CA PHE A 351 -6.59 32.35 17.39
C PHE A 351 -7.85 32.94 18.06
N PRO A 352 -8.81 32.13 18.55
CA PRO A 352 -9.99 32.68 19.22
C PRO A 352 -9.67 33.40 20.51
N LEU A 353 -8.70 32.91 21.29
CA LEU A 353 -8.28 33.54 22.54
C LEU A 353 -7.64 34.91 22.29
N LEU A 354 -6.74 35.02 21.32
CA LEU A 354 -6.10 36.29 20.97
C LEU A 354 -7.10 37.27 20.35
N PHE A 355 -8.00 36.79 19.50
CA PHE A 355 -9.06 37.61 18.92
C PHE A 355 -10.04 38.14 19.97
N ALA A 356 -10.45 37.29 20.91
CA ALA A 356 -11.30 37.68 22.04
C ALA A 356 -10.62 38.69 22.95
N ALA A 357 -9.34 38.49 23.25
CA ALA A 357 -8.54 39.43 24.04
C ALA A 357 -8.39 40.78 23.33
N TRP A 358 -8.17 40.77 22.01
CA TRP A 358 -8.06 41.99 21.21
C TRP A 358 -9.37 42.77 21.18
N LEU A 359 -10.51 42.12 20.90
CA LEU A 359 -11.83 42.76 20.94
C LEU A 359 -12.15 43.32 22.33
N SER A 360 -11.82 42.56 23.38
CA SER A 360 -12.01 42.99 24.76
C SER A 360 -11.13 44.20 25.11
N GLY A 361 -9.93 44.30 24.53
CA GLY A 361 -9.02 45.44 24.66
C GLY A 361 -9.49 46.69 23.89
N GLN A 362 -10.08 46.52 22.71
CA GLN A 362 -10.67 47.65 21.95
C GLN A 362 -11.87 48.26 22.69
N ALA A 363 -12.68 47.43 23.35
CA ALA A 363 -13.79 47.90 24.18
C ALA A 363 -13.36 48.77 25.37
N ILE A 364 -12.10 48.64 25.84
CA ILE A 364 -11.55 49.49 26.91
C ILE A 364 -11.18 50.88 26.37
N LYS A 365 -10.64 50.95 25.16
CA LYS A 365 -10.24 52.23 24.52
C LYS A 365 -11.43 53.10 24.10
N ALA A 366 -12.58 52.50 23.81
CA ALA A 366 -13.78 53.23 23.42
C ALA A 366 -14.55 53.86 24.59
N LYS A 367 -14.19 53.55 25.85
CA LYS A 367 -14.83 54.06 27.07
C LYS A 367 -14.01 55.13 27.82
N GLY A 368 -12.82 55.46 27.33
CA GLY A 368 -12.03 56.63 27.75
C GLY A 368 -12.05 57.66 26.65
#